data_AF-A0A0P9GFT5-F1
#
_entry.id   AF-A0A0P9GFT5-F1
#
_cell.length_a   1.000
_cell.length_b   1.000
_cell.length_c   1.000
_cell.angle_alpha   90.00
_cell.angle_beta   90.00
_cell.angle_gamma   90.00
#
_symmetry.space_group_name_H-M   'P 1'
#
loop_
_entity.id
_entity.type
_entity.pdbx_description
1 polymer ?
#
loop_
_entity_poly.entity_id
_entity_poly.type
_entity_poly.pdbx_seq_one_letter_code
_entity_poly.pdbx_strand_id
1 'polypeptide(L)'
;RGAGGYQMFGVTPAPIYDPQQKLAYLKEHMVFFRPGDIVQFKPLDRQAYDEAVAEVEAGRFDLLIRPVEFSLDAFLADPVGYPKSLQEVLA
;
A
#
# COMPACT_ATOMS: atom_id res chain seq x y z
N ARG A 1 -19.05 4.80 -3.88
CA ARG A 1 -19.50 3.48 -3.40
C ARG A 1 -19.80 2.64 -4.64
N GLY A 2 -18.83 1.84 -5.07
CA GLY A 2 -19.00 0.95 -6.24
C GLY A 2 -19.62 -0.37 -5.82
N ALA A 3 -20.31 -1.05 -6.73
CA ALA A 3 -20.70 -2.44 -6.51
C ALA A 3 -19.43 -3.30 -6.45
N GLY A 4 -19.25 -4.03 -5.34
CA GLY A 4 -18.11 -4.95 -5.15
C GLY A 4 -18.56 -6.39 -5.33
N GLY A 5 -18.01 -7.07 -6.34
CA GLY A 5 -18.23 -8.51 -6.57
C GLY A 5 -17.14 -9.42 -5.98
N TYR A 6 -16.10 -8.82 -5.41
CA TYR A 6 -14.98 -9.56 -4.81
C TYR A 6 -15.32 -10.02 -3.38
N GLN A 7 -14.75 -11.16 -3.00
CA GLN A 7 -14.77 -11.61 -1.61
C GLN A 7 -13.95 -10.67 -0.74
N MET A 8 -14.54 -10.21 0.35
CA MET A 8 -13.92 -9.26 1.28
C MET A 8 -13.09 -10.01 2.31
N PHE A 9 -11.76 -9.90 2.24
CA PHE A 9 -10.85 -10.51 3.23
C PHE A 9 -10.47 -9.58 4.39
N GLY A 10 -10.63 -8.26 4.22
CA GLY A 10 -10.26 -7.26 5.22
C GLY A 10 -10.39 -5.83 4.71
N VAL A 11 -9.91 -4.88 5.52
CA VAL A 11 -9.92 -3.44 5.22
C VAL A 11 -8.61 -2.81 5.68
N THR A 12 -8.12 -1.81 4.93
CA THR A 12 -6.94 -1.02 5.28
C THR A 12 -7.37 0.37 5.76
N PRO A 13 -6.67 0.98 6.73
CA PRO A 13 -6.99 2.33 7.19
C PRO A 13 -6.64 3.39 6.13
N ALA A 14 -5.65 3.11 5.29
CA ALA A 14 -5.12 4.04 4.29
C ALA A 14 -6.04 4.20 3.06
N PRO A 15 -6.53 5.42 2.76
CA PRO A 15 -7.21 5.70 1.50
C PRO A 15 -6.23 5.62 0.33
N ILE A 16 -6.67 5.02 -0.78
CA ILE A 16 -5.93 4.93 -2.05
C ILE A 16 -6.44 5.91 -3.11
N TYR A 17 -7.48 6.69 -2.77
CA TYR A 17 -8.07 7.71 -3.62
C TYR A 17 -8.49 8.90 -2.75
N ASP A 18 -7.96 10.07 -3.05
CA ASP A 18 -8.31 11.34 -2.39
C ASP A 18 -8.34 12.49 -3.41
N PRO A 19 -9.52 12.86 -3.93
CA PRO A 19 -9.64 13.97 -4.89
C PRO A 19 -9.38 15.34 -4.24
N GLN A 20 -9.39 15.43 -2.90
CA GLN A 20 -9.05 16.65 -2.17
C GLN A 20 -7.54 16.71 -1.83
N GLN A 21 -6.81 15.62 -2.06
CA GLN A 21 -5.36 15.48 -1.85
C GLN A 21 -4.91 16.04 -0.49
N LYS A 22 -5.62 15.66 0.58
CA LYS A 22 -5.33 16.10 1.96
C LYS A 22 -4.12 15.37 2.51
N LEU A 23 -3.99 14.07 2.21
CA LEU A 23 -2.91 13.22 2.68
C LEU A 23 -1.61 13.49 1.92
N ALA A 24 -0.47 13.44 2.63
CA ALA A 24 0.84 13.79 2.09
C ALA A 24 1.22 12.90 0.88
N TYR A 25 1.03 11.59 0.99
CA TYR A 25 1.34 10.62 -0.06
C TYR A 25 0.37 10.66 -1.27
N LEU A 26 -0.65 11.53 -1.25
CA LEU A 26 -1.58 11.77 -2.37
C LEU A 26 -1.47 13.19 -2.92
N LYS A 27 -0.46 13.98 -2.54
CA LYS A 27 -0.32 15.38 -3.00
C LYS A 27 0.00 15.53 -4.48
N GLU A 28 0.66 14.54 -5.08
CA GLU A 28 1.03 14.58 -6.50
C GLU A 28 -0.07 14.00 -7.40
N HIS A 29 -0.74 12.95 -6.94
CA HIS A 29 -1.82 12.27 -7.66
C HIS A 29 -2.97 11.92 -6.72
N MET A 30 -4.21 12.15 -7.15
CA MET A 30 -5.39 11.77 -6.38
C MET A 30 -5.62 10.25 -6.27
N VAL A 31 -4.95 9.44 -7.10
CA VAL A 31 -4.95 7.98 -7.06
C VAL A 31 -3.56 7.53 -6.63
N PHE A 32 -3.50 6.65 -5.63
CA PHE A 32 -2.24 6.23 -5.02
C PHE A 32 -1.39 5.35 -5.94
N PHE A 33 -1.99 4.31 -6.52
CA PHE A 33 -1.27 3.31 -7.27
C PHE A 33 -0.98 3.74 -8.71
N ARG A 34 0.21 3.37 -9.16
CA ARG A 34 0.62 3.35 -10.57
C ARG A 34 0.60 1.91 -11.09
N PRO A 35 0.37 1.68 -12.39
CA PRO A 35 0.51 0.35 -12.97
C PRO A 35 1.91 -0.22 -12.71
N GLY A 36 1.99 -1.43 -12.16
CA GLY A 36 3.26 -2.09 -11.83
C GLY A 36 3.69 -1.95 -10.37
N ASP A 37 2.99 -1.14 -9.56
CA ASP A 37 3.27 -1.07 -8.12
C ASP A 37 3.07 -2.42 -7.44
N ILE A 38 3.96 -2.74 -6.49
CA ILE A 38 3.93 -3.96 -5.70
C ILE A 38 3.42 -3.62 -4.30
N VAL A 39 2.42 -4.36 -3.83
CA VAL A 39 1.76 -4.12 -2.54
C VAL A 39 2.07 -5.24 -1.56
N GLN A 40 2.59 -4.89 -0.39
CA GLN A 40 2.73 -5.80 0.75
C GLN A 40 1.82 -5.36 1.89
N PHE A 41 0.95 -6.26 2.34
CA PHE A 41 0.12 -6.02 3.51
C PHE A 41 0.86 -6.39 4.79
N LYS A 42 0.80 -5.49 5.78
CA LYS A 42 1.25 -5.77 7.15
C LYS A 42 0.02 -6.12 8.00
N PRO A 43 0.03 -7.24 8.75
CA PRO A 43 -1.05 -7.56 9.66
C PRO A 43 -1.16 -6.49 10.75
N LEU A 44 -2.39 -6.19 11.12
CA LEU A 44 -2.72 -5.18 12.11
C LEU A 44 -3.84 -5.71 12.99
N ASP A 45 -3.77 -5.44 14.30
CA ASP A 45 -4.90 -5.71 15.19
C ASP A 45 -5.94 -4.57 15.13
N ARG A 46 -7.02 -4.72 15.89
CA ARG A 46 -8.11 -3.75 15.90
C ARG A 46 -7.71 -2.40 16.49
N GLN A 47 -6.90 -2.39 17.54
CA GLN A 47 -6.52 -1.15 18.21
C GLN A 47 -5.64 -0.31 17.27
N ALA A 48 -4.60 -0.93 16.70
CA ALA A 48 -3.73 -0.25 15.76
C ALA A 48 -4.48 0.21 14.49
N TYR A 49 -5.54 -0.49 14.09
CA TYR A 49 -6.41 -0.06 12.98
C TYR A 49 -7.15 1.23 13.33
N ASP A 50 -7.80 1.28 14.49
CA ASP A 50 -8.58 2.44 14.93
C ASP A 50 -7.66 3.67 15.12
N GLU A 51 -6.45 3.47 15.67
CA GLU A 51 -5.42 4.51 15.76
C GLU A 51 -4.99 5.02 14.38
N ALA A 52 -4.72 4.13 13.43
CA ALA A 52 -4.34 4.53 12.07
C ALA A 52 -5.45 5.30 11.34
N VAL A 53 -6.73 4.92 11.53
CA VAL A 53 -7.87 5.67 11.00
C VAL A 53 -7.92 7.09 11.57
N ALA A 54 -7.71 7.26 12.88
CA ALA A 54 -7.66 8.59 13.49
C ALA A 54 -6.51 9.45 12.94
N GLU A 55 -5.34 8.85 12.68
CA GLU A 55 -4.21 9.55 12.05
C GLU A 55 -4.51 9.94 10.59
N VAL A 56 -5.25 9.11 9.84
CA VAL A 56 -5.71 9.44 8.48
C VAL A 56 -6.66 10.63 8.52
N GLU A 57 -7.65 10.63 9.41
CA GLU A 57 -8.60 11.73 9.57
C GLU A 57 -7.91 13.03 9.96
N ALA A 58 -6.87 12.94 10.78
CA ALA A 58 -6.05 14.08 11.17
C ALA A 58 -5.00 14.52 10.13
N GLY A 59 -4.87 13.79 9.00
CA GLY A 59 -3.91 14.08 7.94
C GLY A 59 -2.44 13.80 8.32
N ARG A 60 -2.19 13.00 9.35
CA ARG A 60 -0.86 12.68 9.88
C ARG A 60 -0.37 11.28 9.49
N PHE A 61 -1.25 10.44 8.95
CA PHE A 61 -0.90 9.11 8.49
C PHE A 61 -0.06 9.15 7.21
N ASP A 62 0.92 8.24 7.12
CA ASP A 62 1.76 8.06 5.94
C ASP A 62 1.99 6.58 5.63
N LEU A 63 2.39 6.29 4.39
CA LEU A 63 2.68 4.95 3.89
C LEU A 63 4.18 4.74 3.70
N LEU A 64 4.64 3.52 3.97
CA LEU A 64 6.01 3.12 3.68
C LEU A 64 6.17 2.84 2.17
N ILE A 65 6.74 3.79 1.44
CA ILE A 65 6.90 3.72 -0.02
C ILE A 65 8.39 3.66 -0.35
N ARG A 66 8.77 2.76 -1.26
CA ARG A 66 10.15 2.58 -1.71
C ARG A 66 10.20 2.40 -3.22
N PRO A 67 11.06 3.15 -3.93
CA PRO A 67 11.29 2.89 -5.34
C PRO A 67 12.01 1.55 -5.50
N VAL A 68 11.49 0.70 -6.38
CA VAL A 68 12.11 -0.58 -6.75
C VAL A 68 12.02 -0.76 -8.26
N GLU A 69 12.97 -1.51 -8.83
CA GLU A 69 12.92 -1.95 -10.22
C GLU A 69 12.61 -3.45 -10.25
N PHE A 70 11.57 -3.83 -10.98
CA PHE A 70 11.21 -5.23 -11.15
C PHE A 70 11.90 -5.83 -12.39
N SER A 71 12.71 -6.88 -12.19
CA SER A 71 13.27 -7.69 -13.27
C SER A 71 12.53 -9.02 -13.38
N LEU A 72 11.87 -9.23 -14.53
CA LEU A 72 11.23 -10.51 -14.84
C LEU A 72 12.26 -11.64 -14.91
N ASP A 73 13.42 -11.39 -15.53
CA ASP A 73 14.47 -12.40 -15.67
C ASP A 73 15.02 -12.85 -14.31
N ALA A 74 15.23 -11.89 -13.39
CA ALA A 74 15.68 -12.22 -12.03
C ALA A 74 14.61 -13.00 -11.25
N PHE A 75 13.33 -12.62 -11.40
CA PHE A 75 12.23 -13.36 -10.79
C PHE A 75 12.11 -14.79 -11.34
N LEU A 76 12.27 -14.99 -12.65
CA LEU A 76 12.21 -16.31 -13.27
C LEU A 76 13.40 -17.19 -12.88
N ALA A 77 14.58 -16.59 -12.66
CA ALA A 77 15.77 -17.29 -12.22
C ALA A 77 15.69 -17.75 -10.75
N ASP A 78 15.04 -16.96 -9.87
CA ASP A 78 14.79 -17.34 -8.46
C ASP A 78 13.42 -16.83 -7.97
N PRO A 79 12.34 -17.58 -8.24
CA PRO A 79 10.97 -17.17 -7.88
C PRO A 79 10.71 -17.11 -6.37
N VAL A 80 11.58 -17.69 -5.54
CA VAL A 80 11.41 -17.77 -4.07
C VAL A 80 12.26 -16.73 -3.36
N GLY A 81 13.50 -16.50 -3.79
CA GLY A 81 14.40 -15.52 -3.19
C GLY A 81 14.18 -14.10 -3.68
N TYR A 82 13.90 -13.90 -4.97
CA TYR A 82 13.72 -12.55 -5.53
C TYR A 82 12.60 -11.73 -4.87
N PRO A 83 11.41 -12.30 -4.54
CA PRO A 83 10.41 -11.54 -3.78
C PRO A 83 10.92 -11.08 -2.41
N LYS A 84 11.82 -11.82 -1.76
CA LYS A 84 12.36 -11.43 -0.44
C LYS A 84 13.23 -10.19 -0.55
N SER A 85 14.04 -10.06 -1.61
CA SER A 85 14.84 -8.85 -1.81
C SER A 85 13.96 -7.61 -2.05
N LEU A 86 12.77 -7.77 -2.64
CA LEU A 86 11.78 -6.69 -2.74
C LEU A 86 11.09 -6.35 -1.40
N GLN A 87 10.99 -7.31 -0.49
CA GLN A 87 10.45 -7.09 0.86
C GLN A 87 11.48 -6.43 1.79
N GLU A 88 12.77 -6.76 1.64
CA GLU A 88 13.87 -6.20 2.44
C GLU A 88 14.00 -4.69 2.29
N VAL A 89 13.59 -4.12 1.15
CA VAL A 89 13.57 -2.67 0.94
C VAL A 89 12.57 -1.96 1.86
N LEU A 90 11.57 -2.69 2.37
CA LEU A 90 10.55 -2.23 3.32
C LEU A 90 10.90 -2.53 4.80
N ALA A 91 12.08 -3.09 5.07
CA ALA A 91 12.56 -3.37 6.43
C ALA A 91 12.98 -2.08 7.19
#